data_AF-A0A6I5C8K7-F1
#
_entry.id   AF-A0A6I5C8K7-F1
#
_cell.length_a   1.000
_cell.length_b   1.000
_cell.length_c   1.000
_cell.angle_alpha   90.00
_cell.angle_beta   90.00
_cell.angle_gamma   90.00
#
_symmetry.space_group_name_H-M   'P 1'
#
loop_
_entity.id
_entity.type
_entity.pdbx_description
1 polymer ?
#
loop_
_entity_poly.entity_id
_entity_poly.type
_entity_poly.pdbx_seq_one_letter_code
_entity_poly.pdbx_strand_id
1 'polypeptide(L)'
;MRLFAAVLPPPDVLDALADEVEALRALPGADRLRWTGRAGWHLTLAFYGEVAEETVSELETRLAKAAHRTRPFPLALRGGGRFGRGKA
;
A
#
# COMPACT_ATOMS: atom_id res chain seq x y z
N MET A 1 9.14 10.79 -13.68
CA MET A 1 8.34 9.59 -13.35
C MET A 1 7.89 9.71 -11.90
N ARG A 2 6.64 9.36 -11.57
CA ARG A 2 6.18 9.40 -10.17
C ARG A 2 6.52 8.12 -9.43
N LEU A 3 7.35 8.22 -8.40
CA LEU A 3 7.87 7.04 -7.68
C LEU A 3 7.48 7.04 -6.20
N PHE A 4 7.38 5.82 -5.67
CA PHE A 4 7.25 5.53 -4.25
C PHE A 4 7.86 4.15 -3.97
N ALA A 5 8.18 3.88 -2.70
CA ALA A 5 8.55 2.54 -2.23
C ALA A 5 7.40 1.94 -1.42
N ALA A 6 7.18 0.63 -1.54
CA ALA A 6 6.12 -0.06 -0.83
C ALA A 6 6.48 -1.51 -0.49
N VAL A 7 5.77 -2.05 0.50
CA VAL A 7 5.72 -3.49 0.78
C VAL A 7 4.46 -4.07 0.15
N LEU A 8 4.61 -5.16 -0.58
CA LEU A 8 3.50 -5.93 -1.13
C LEU A 8 3.11 -7.02 -0.13
N PRO A 9 1.86 -7.04 0.35
CA PRO A 9 1.38 -8.14 1.17
C PRO A 9 1.38 -9.46 0.37
N PRO A 10 1.64 -10.60 1.03
CA PRO A 10 1.49 -11.92 0.42
C PRO A 10 0.07 -12.17 -0.13
N PRO A 11 -0.11 -13.05 -1.14
CA PRO A 11 -1.41 -13.29 -1.78
C PRO A 11 -2.53 -13.68 -0.81
N ASP A 12 -2.24 -14.52 0.18
CA ASP A 12 -3.18 -14.97 1.22
C ASP A 12 -3.64 -13.82 2.12
N VAL A 13 -2.75 -12.88 2.44
CA VAL A 13 -3.10 -11.66 3.18
C VAL A 13 -3.99 -10.75 2.32
N LEU A 14 -3.71 -10.65 1.01
CA LEU A 14 -4.55 -9.91 0.09
C LEU A 14 -5.93 -10.57 -0.09
N ASP A 15 -6.03 -11.90 -0.04
CA ASP A 15 -7.32 -12.63 -0.08
C ASP A 15 -8.17 -12.30 1.14
N ALA A 16 -7.60 -12.41 2.34
CA ALA A 16 -8.28 -12.03 3.57
C ALA A 16 -8.73 -10.56 3.56
N LEU A 17 -7.89 -9.64 3.06
CA LEU A 17 -8.28 -8.24 2.90
C LEU A 17 -9.40 -8.05 1.86
N ALA A 18 -9.44 -8.88 0.82
CA ALA A 18 -10.47 -8.78 -0.20
C ALA A 18 -11.86 -9.10 0.35
N ASP A 19 -11.97 -10.13 1.18
CA ASP A 19 -13.23 -10.50 1.83
C ASP A 19 -13.79 -9.34 2.67
N GLU A 20 -12.93 -8.69 3.45
CA GLU A 20 -13.29 -7.50 4.25
C GLU A 20 -13.69 -6.31 3.38
N VAL A 21 -12.99 -6.07 2.28
CA VAL A 21 -13.30 -4.99 1.33
C VAL A 21 -14.63 -5.25 0.61
N GLU A 22 -14.95 -6.49 0.25
CA GLU A 22 -16.24 -6.85 -0.36
C GLU A 22 -17.40 -6.63 0.61
N ALA A 23 -17.24 -6.98 1.89
CA ALA A 23 -18.23 -6.65 2.91
C ALA A 23 -18.48 -5.14 3.02
N LEU A 24 -17.42 -4.31 2.95
CA LEU A 24 -17.55 -2.86 2.95
C LEU A 24 -18.19 -2.30 1.67
N ARG A 25 -17.95 -2.93 0.51
CA ARG A 25 -18.57 -2.55 -0.77
C ARG A 25 -20.08 -2.78 -0.80
N ALA A 26 -20.60 -3.69 0.03
CA ALA A 26 -22.03 -3.96 0.15
C ALA A 26 -22.78 -2.94 1.03
N LEU A 27 -22.07 -2.04 1.72
CA LEU A 27 -22.69 -1.05 2.60
C LEU A 27 -23.40 0.08 1.79
N PRO A 28 -24.51 0.65 2.29
CA PRO A 28 -25.15 1.79 1.66
C PRO A 28 -24.18 2.96 1.45
N GLY A 29 -24.13 3.51 0.22
CA GLY A 29 -23.25 4.63 -0.14
C GLY A 29 -21.82 4.23 -0.55
N ALA A 30 -21.47 2.94 -0.49
CA ALA A 30 -20.20 2.42 -0.98
C ALA A 30 -20.00 2.62 -2.50
N ASP A 31 -21.09 2.69 -3.25
CA ASP A 31 -21.14 3.00 -4.69
C ASP A 31 -20.58 4.38 -5.02
N ARG A 32 -20.58 5.31 -4.06
CA ARG A 32 -20.02 6.65 -4.20
C ARG A 32 -18.50 6.71 -4.01
N LEU A 33 -17.88 5.62 -3.55
CA LEU A 33 -16.45 5.56 -3.28
C LEU A 33 -15.69 5.07 -4.52
N ARG A 34 -14.51 5.65 -4.75
CA ARG A 34 -13.55 5.08 -5.70
C ARG A 34 -12.71 4.03 -4.98
N TRP A 35 -12.99 2.77 -5.26
CA TRP A 35 -12.27 1.65 -4.68
C TRP A 35 -10.96 1.37 -5.42
N THR A 36 -9.87 1.19 -4.65
CA THR A 36 -8.60 0.69 -5.20
C THR A 36 -8.76 -0.80 -5.51
N GLY A 37 -8.47 -1.20 -6.75
CA GLY A 37 -8.43 -2.61 -7.13
C GLY A 37 -7.26 -3.35 -6.48
N ARG A 38 -7.37 -4.68 -6.39
CA ARG A 38 -6.39 -5.54 -5.70
C ARG A 38 -4.95 -5.33 -6.14
N ALA A 39 -4.71 -5.13 -7.44
CA ALA A 39 -3.37 -4.87 -7.99
C ALA A 39 -2.73 -3.57 -7.45
N GLY A 40 -3.53 -2.66 -6.91
CA GLY A 40 -3.07 -1.42 -6.28
C GLY A 40 -2.89 -1.53 -4.77
N TRP A 41 -3.14 -2.66 -4.12
CA TRP A 41 -3.01 -2.79 -2.68
C TRP A 41 -1.55 -2.99 -2.26
N HIS A 42 -1.06 -2.08 -1.43
CA HIS A 42 0.30 -2.08 -0.93
C HIS A 42 0.39 -1.24 0.34
N LEU A 43 1.47 -1.42 1.09
CA LEU A 43 1.84 -0.56 2.21
C LEU A 43 2.89 0.43 1.74
N THR A 44 2.49 1.68 1.47
CA THR A 44 3.44 2.74 1.06
C THR A 44 4.40 3.05 2.20
N LEU A 45 5.71 2.96 1.93
CA LEU A 45 6.77 3.31 2.88
C LEU A 45 7.20 4.77 2.74
N ALA A 46 7.36 5.24 1.50
CA ALA A 46 7.78 6.60 1.19
C ALA A 46 7.31 7.01 -0.21
N PHE A 47 6.82 8.25 -0.34
CA PHE A 47 6.46 8.86 -1.62
C PHE A 47 7.55 9.84 -2.04
N TYR A 48 8.10 9.67 -3.25
CA TYR A 48 9.21 10.50 -3.75
C TYR A 48 8.74 11.60 -4.70
N GLY A 49 7.49 11.55 -5.18
CA GLY A 49 7.00 12.50 -6.17
C GLY A 49 7.65 12.26 -7.52
N GLU A 50 7.92 13.35 -8.24
CA GLU A 50 8.60 13.30 -9.54
C GLU A 50 10.09 13.03 -9.36
N VAL A 51 10.55 11.96 -9.99
CA VAL A 51 11.95 11.55 -10.05
C VAL A 51 12.39 11.51 -11.51
N ALA A 52 13.58 12.06 -11.77
CA ALA A 52 14.21 12.05 -13.08
C ALA A 52 14.66 10.61 -13.43
N GLU A 53 14.48 10.19 -14.68
CA GLU A 53 14.69 8.80 -15.10
C GLU A 53 16.14 8.35 -14.89
N GLU A 54 17.09 9.24 -15.11
CA GLU A 54 18.52 9.04 -14.86
C GLU A 54 18.86 8.75 -13.39
N THR A 55 17.98 9.12 -12.45
CA THR A 55 18.18 8.92 -11.01
C THR A 55 17.67 7.55 -10.53
N VAL A 56 16.87 6.85 -11.34
CA VAL A 56 16.16 5.62 -10.93
C VAL A 56 17.12 4.52 -10.51
N SER A 57 18.17 4.25 -11.30
CA SER A 57 19.15 3.20 -11.02
C SER A 57 19.90 3.42 -9.70
N GLU A 58 20.24 4.68 -9.40
CA GLU A 58 20.87 5.02 -8.11
C GLU A 58 19.89 4.85 -6.94
N LEU A 59 18.63 5.26 -7.13
CA LEU A 59 17.58 5.08 -6.13
C LEU A 59 17.35 3.60 -5.81
N GLU A 60 17.26 2.74 -6.83
CA GLU A 60 17.13 1.28 -6.66
C GLU A 60 18.29 0.70 -5.84
N THR A 61 19.54 1.08 -6.17
CA THR A 61 20.73 0.64 -5.44
C THR A 61 20.68 1.04 -3.97
N ARG A 62 20.25 2.26 -3.67
CA ARG A 62 20.12 2.75 -2.29
C ARG A 62 18.99 2.05 -1.54
N LEU A 63 17.87 1.80 -2.20
CA LEU A 63 16.74 1.07 -1.61
C LEU A 63 17.09 -0.39 -1.32
N ALA A 64 17.81 -1.07 -2.20
CA ALA A 64 18.28 -2.44 -1.97
C ALA A 64 19.19 -2.52 -0.73
N LYS A 65 20.12 -1.56 -0.58
CA LYS A 65 20.99 -1.45 0.61
C LYS A 65 20.18 -1.20 1.88
N ALA A 66 19.16 -0.34 1.82
CA ALA A 66 18.29 -0.07 2.96
C ALA A 66 17.48 -1.33 3.35
N ALA A 67 16.91 -2.03 2.38
CA ALA A 67 16.17 -3.27 2.59
C ALA A 67 17.04 -4.36 3.23
N HIS A 68 18.29 -4.54 2.77
CA HIS A 68 19.21 -5.55 3.32
C HIS A 68 19.62 -5.32 4.78
N ARG A 69 19.51 -4.08 5.28
CA ARG A 69 19.80 -3.76 6.69
C ARG A 69 18.68 -4.16 7.64
N THR A 70 17.49 -4.46 7.11
CA THR A 70 16.31 -4.82 7.89
C THR A 70 16.04 -6.30 7.74
N ARG A 71 16.08 -7.04 8.85
CA ARG A 71 15.68 -8.46 8.85
C ARG A 71 14.17 -8.59 8.65
N PRO A 72 13.68 -9.65 7.99
CA PRO A 72 12.26 -9.96 7.94
C PRO A 72 11.66 -10.04 9.35
N PHE A 73 10.42 -9.55 9.51
CA PHE A 73 9.70 -9.53 10.77
C PHE A 73 8.21 -9.82 10.56
N PRO A 74 7.51 -10.37 11.57
CA PRO A 74 6.08 -10.61 11.48
C PRO A 74 5.31 -9.27 11.47
N LEU A 75 4.33 -9.16 10.57
CA LEU A 75 3.44 -8.01 10.44
C LEU A 75 2.00 -8.51 10.26
N ALA A 76 1.03 -7.80 10.84
CA ALA A 76 -0.38 -8.11 10.72
C ALA A 76 -1.18 -6.86 10.36
N LEU A 77 -2.21 -7.02 9.53
CA LEU A 77 -3.22 -5.99 9.31
C LEU A 77 -4.26 -6.06 10.43
N ARG A 78 -4.68 -4.90 10.93
CA ARG A 78 -5.71 -4.83 11.99
C ARG A 78 -6.56 -3.58 11.83
N GLY A 79 -7.87 -3.81 11.72
CA GLY A 79 -8.88 -2.76 11.65
C GLY A 79 -8.82 -1.93 10.37
N GLY A 80 -9.74 -0.97 10.28
CA GLY A 80 -9.80 0.03 9.22
C GLY A 80 -9.90 1.44 9.82
N GLY A 81 -9.63 2.45 9.00
CA GLY A 81 -9.72 3.85 9.40
C GLY A 81 -9.93 4.76 8.21
N ARG A 82 -10.04 6.06 8.46
CA ARG A 82 -10.09 7.08 7.41
C ARG A 82 -9.08 8.19 7.69
N PHE A 83 -8.68 8.88 6.64
CA PHE A 83 -8.01 10.17 6.73
C PHE A 83 -9.01 11.31 6.54
N GLY A 84 -8.77 12.48 7.15
CA GLY A 84 -9.65 13.65 7.10
C GLY A 84 -10.43 13.91 8.39
N ARG A 85 -11.42 14.81 8.36
CA ARG A 85 -12.24 15.18 9.53
C ARG A 85 -13.49 14.29 9.63
N GLY A 86 -13.87 13.88 10.86
CA GLY A 86 -15.04 13.03 11.17
C GLY A 86 -14.70 11.92 12.19
N LYS A 87 -15.68 11.11 12.63
CA LYS A 87 -15.48 9.85 13.42
C LYS A 87 -15.75 8.61 12.56
N ALA A 88 -15.07 7.50 12.90
CA ALA A 88 -15.17 6.20 12.21
C ALA A 88 -16.32 5.41 12.79
#